data_AF-A0A1R2ASF2-F1
#
_entry.id   AF-A0A1R2ASF2-F1
#
_cell.length_a   1.000
_cell.length_b   1.000
_cell.length_c   1.000
_cell.angle_alpha   90.00
_cell.angle_beta   90.00
_cell.angle_gamma   90.00
#
_symmetry.space_group_name_H-M   'P 1'
#
loop_
_entity.id
_entity.type
_entity.pdbx_description
1 polymer ?
#
loop_
_entity_poly.entity_id
_entity_poly.type
_entity_poly.pdbx_seq_one_letter_code
_entity_poly.pdbx_strand_id
1 'polypeptide(L)'
;MLSLIRFLTFMIQIPQPTQANECIPYECVSFQSNICARKSLNTIMINENSCETGYLCQASDVQALNSNNSQESLPCIEKASDKDYQWDKTFFKCGERKKNRDFANLNNDKTCESEDDCVLIDGNKMPCVCGADGKKYCIPAWDSSIFDEYWRECDERLSHSQLEYWTLFKAYYSIWISSEELQCVQNTILEINTMKSINLYANSFGIFLILMYEYILI
;
A
#
# COMPACT_ATOMS: atom_id res chain seq x y z
N MET A 1 26.11 -38.99 55.41
CA MET A 1 26.28 -38.80 53.95
C MET A 1 24.94 -39.10 53.27
N LEU A 2 24.12 -38.08 53.03
CA LEU A 2 22.85 -38.18 52.32
C LEU A 2 22.92 -37.15 51.19
N SER A 3 23.16 -37.62 49.98
CA SER A 3 23.31 -36.80 48.78
C SER A 3 21.92 -36.54 48.19
N LEU A 4 21.45 -35.30 48.29
CA LEU A 4 20.25 -34.80 47.63
C LEU A 4 20.49 -34.68 46.12
N ILE A 5 19.85 -35.54 45.33
CA ILE A 5 19.78 -35.40 43.87
C ILE A 5 18.65 -34.41 43.54
N ARG A 6 19.02 -33.19 43.15
CA ARG A 6 18.10 -32.21 42.55
C ARG A 6 17.82 -32.62 41.11
N PHE A 7 16.62 -33.15 40.84
CA PHE A 7 16.10 -33.30 39.49
C PHE A 7 15.81 -31.90 38.92
N LEU A 8 16.65 -31.44 38.00
CA LEU A 8 16.40 -30.29 37.14
C LEU A 8 15.41 -30.71 36.05
N THR A 9 14.13 -30.45 36.28
CA THR A 9 13.09 -30.57 35.25
C THR A 9 13.24 -29.40 34.30
N PHE A 10 13.96 -29.59 33.19
CA PHE A 10 13.95 -28.67 32.06
C PHE A 10 12.55 -28.70 31.44
N MET A 11 11.74 -27.69 31.75
CA MET A 11 10.51 -27.40 31.01
C MET A 11 10.92 -27.00 29.59
N ILE A 12 10.80 -27.92 28.64
CA ILE A 12 10.89 -27.62 27.22
C ILE A 12 9.68 -26.76 26.89
N GLN A 13 9.86 -25.44 26.85
CA GLN A 13 8.86 -24.53 26.29
C GLN A 13 8.77 -24.83 24.80
N ILE A 14 7.73 -25.57 24.41
CA ILE A 14 7.36 -25.71 23.00
C ILE A 14 6.98 -24.29 22.55
N PRO A 15 7.69 -23.69 21.57
CA PRO A 15 7.31 -22.40 21.03
C PRO A 15 5.88 -22.54 20.52
N GLN A 16 4.96 -21.78 21.12
CA GLN A 16 3.61 -21.74 20.60
C GLN A 16 3.68 -21.16 19.18
N PRO A 17 2.93 -21.73 18.22
CA PRO A 17 2.87 -21.16 16.89
C PRO A 17 2.49 -19.69 17.04
N THR A 18 3.37 -18.79 16.60
CA THR A 18 3.04 -17.39 16.44
C THR A 18 1.81 -17.37 15.54
N GLN A 19 0.66 -17.02 16.10
CA GLN A 19 -0.57 -16.91 15.32
C GLN A 19 -0.24 -16.01 14.13
N ALA A 20 -0.48 -16.53 12.92
CA ALA A 20 -0.35 -15.72 11.73
C ALA A 20 -1.23 -14.49 11.95
N ASN A 21 -0.64 -13.29 11.97
CA ASN A 21 -1.40 -12.06 12.20
C ASN A 21 -2.52 -12.00 11.16
N GLU A 22 -3.76 -12.13 11.65
CA GLU A 22 -4.96 -12.05 10.84
C GLU A 22 -5.09 -10.63 10.31
N CYS A 23 -5.45 -10.48 9.04
CA CYS A 23 -5.62 -9.16 8.45
C CYS A 23 -6.98 -8.60 8.84
N ILE A 24 -6.97 -7.40 9.41
CA ILE A 24 -8.19 -6.71 9.81
C ILE A 24 -8.77 -5.99 8.58
N PRO A 25 -10.00 -6.32 8.13
CA PRO A 25 -10.63 -5.63 7.02
C PRO A 25 -10.99 -4.19 7.37
N TYR A 26 -11.10 -3.35 6.35
CA TYR A 26 -11.48 -1.95 6.46
C TYR A 26 -12.96 -1.81 6.12
N GLU A 27 -13.63 -0.85 6.77
CA GLU A 27 -15.02 -0.51 6.48
C GLU A 27 -15.21 1.00 6.45
N CYS A 28 -16.16 1.45 5.63
CA CYS A 28 -16.50 2.87 5.53
C CYS A 28 -17.56 3.23 6.57
N VAL A 29 -17.28 4.22 7.42
CA VAL A 29 -18.18 4.71 8.46
C VAL A 29 -18.15 6.23 8.52
N SER A 30 -19.30 6.86 8.77
CA SER A 30 -19.38 8.29 9.04
C SER A 30 -18.86 8.64 10.44
N PHE A 31 -17.82 9.47 10.50
CA PHE A 31 -17.35 10.10 11.74
C PHE A 31 -17.40 11.62 11.69
N GLN A 32 -17.11 12.25 12.82
CA GLN A 32 -16.73 13.66 12.86
C GLN A 32 -15.48 13.88 12.00
N SER A 33 -15.42 15.02 11.34
CA SER A 33 -14.44 15.41 10.33
C SER A 33 -13.00 15.54 10.84
N ASN A 34 -12.79 15.55 12.17
CA ASN A 34 -11.49 15.52 12.82
C ASN A 34 -10.97 14.09 13.13
N ILE A 35 -11.74 13.06 12.81
CA ILE A 35 -11.37 11.66 12.98
C ILE A 35 -11.06 11.06 11.61
N CYS A 36 -9.86 10.52 11.42
CA CYS A 36 -9.57 9.76 10.20
C CYS A 36 -10.13 8.34 10.28
N ALA A 37 -9.74 7.61 11.33
CA ALA A 37 -10.02 6.19 11.43
C ALA A 37 -10.20 5.76 12.88
N ARG A 38 -10.86 4.61 13.07
CA ARG A 38 -10.99 3.95 14.37
C ARG A 38 -10.76 2.45 14.22
N LYS A 39 -10.19 1.84 15.25
CA LYS A 39 -10.02 0.40 15.35
C LYS A 39 -11.13 -0.18 16.22
N SER A 40 -11.80 -1.18 15.70
CA SER A 40 -12.61 -2.12 16.47
C SER A 40 -11.86 -3.46 16.60
N LEU A 41 -12.42 -4.44 17.30
CA LEU A 41 -11.80 -5.74 17.52
C LEU A 41 -11.37 -6.40 16.20
N ASN A 42 -12.24 -6.35 15.18
CA ASN A 42 -12.07 -7.09 13.92
C ASN A 42 -12.24 -6.20 12.68
N THR A 43 -12.19 -4.87 12.81
CA THR A 43 -12.34 -3.97 11.65
C THR A 43 -11.62 -2.63 11.87
N ILE A 44 -11.11 -2.04 10.79
CA ILE A 44 -10.61 -0.66 10.76
C ILE A 44 -11.66 0.21 10.05
N MET A 45 -12.33 1.05 10.82
CA MET A 45 -13.32 1.98 10.30
C MET A 45 -12.65 3.23 9.75
N ILE A 46 -12.79 3.49 8.45
CA ILE A 46 -12.29 4.70 7.77
C ILE A 46 -13.43 5.71 7.64
N ASN A 47 -13.15 6.98 7.97
CA ASN A 47 -14.12 8.05 7.84
C ASN A 47 -14.52 8.26 6.37
N GLU A 48 -15.79 8.10 6.03
CA GLU A 48 -16.27 8.36 4.66
C GLU A 48 -16.35 9.85 4.30
N ASN A 49 -16.42 10.72 5.30
CA ASN A 49 -16.53 12.17 5.11
C ASN A 49 -15.19 12.86 4.81
N SER A 50 -14.09 12.10 4.79
CA SER A 50 -12.71 12.62 4.70
C SER A 50 -12.35 13.56 5.87
N CYS A 51 -11.08 13.98 5.93
CA CYS A 51 -10.63 15.00 6.88
C CYS A 51 -11.02 16.41 6.42
N GLU A 52 -11.18 17.35 7.35
CA GLU A 52 -11.40 18.77 7.01
C GLU A 52 -10.25 19.36 6.18
N THR A 53 -10.55 20.41 5.42
CA THR A 53 -9.54 21.16 4.66
C THR A 53 -8.37 21.59 5.56
N GLY A 54 -7.15 21.30 5.13
CA GLY A 54 -5.94 21.57 5.91
C GLY A 54 -5.52 20.42 6.83
N TYR A 55 -6.29 19.33 6.87
CA TYR A 55 -5.94 18.10 7.56
C TYR A 55 -5.91 16.92 6.58
N LEU A 56 -5.22 15.84 6.96
CA LEU A 56 -5.05 14.66 6.14
C LEU A 56 -5.05 13.39 6.99
N CYS A 57 -5.20 12.25 6.30
CA CYS A 57 -5.00 10.94 6.89
C CYS A 57 -3.94 10.15 6.12
N GLN A 58 -2.90 9.69 6.82
CA GLN A 58 -1.80 8.94 6.22
C GLN A 58 -2.06 7.43 6.26
N ALA A 59 -1.77 6.77 5.15
CA ALA A 59 -1.87 5.32 5.03
C ALA A 59 -1.01 4.58 6.07
N SER A 60 0.20 5.09 6.37
CA SER A 60 1.09 4.51 7.37
C SER A 60 0.49 4.51 8.78
N ASP A 61 -0.22 5.58 9.15
CA ASP A 61 -0.86 5.70 10.46
C ASP A 61 -2.06 4.75 10.57
N VAL A 62 -2.84 4.63 9.50
CA VAL A 62 -3.94 3.66 9.41
C VAL A 62 -3.40 2.23 9.51
N GLN A 63 -2.32 1.90 8.80
CA GLN A 63 -1.67 0.58 8.90
C GLN A 63 -1.13 0.31 10.31
N ALA A 64 -0.60 1.34 10.98
CA ALA A 64 -0.11 1.22 12.35
C ALA A 64 -1.22 0.88 13.36
N LEU A 65 -2.48 1.25 13.10
CA LEU A 65 -3.62 0.82 13.93
C LEU A 65 -3.71 -0.71 14.00
N ASN A 66 -3.41 -1.42 12.91
CA ASN A 66 -3.47 -2.89 12.92
C ASN A 66 -2.48 -3.48 13.95
N SER A 67 -1.27 -2.90 14.03
CA SER A 67 -0.20 -3.38 14.92
C SER A 67 -0.29 -2.84 16.35
N ASN A 68 -0.95 -1.69 16.56
CA ASN A 68 -1.03 -1.04 17.86
C ASN A 68 -2.33 -1.40 18.60
N ASN A 69 -2.22 -2.16 19.70
CA ASN A 69 -3.36 -2.54 20.51
C ASN A 69 -3.86 -1.41 21.44
N SER A 70 -3.10 -0.34 21.67
CA SER A 70 -3.51 0.74 22.58
C SER A 70 -4.21 1.90 21.89
N GLN A 71 -4.18 1.97 20.56
CA GLN A 71 -4.75 3.09 19.81
C GLN A 71 -6.08 2.68 19.17
N GLU A 72 -7.18 3.18 19.73
CA GLU A 72 -8.53 2.91 19.23
C GLU A 72 -9.02 3.94 18.19
N SER A 73 -8.40 5.12 18.15
CA SER A 73 -8.78 6.20 17.25
C SER A 73 -7.56 6.91 16.69
N LEU A 74 -7.64 7.26 15.41
CA LEU A 74 -6.65 8.05 14.69
C LEU A 74 -7.29 9.39 14.30
N PRO A 75 -6.87 10.50 14.93
CA PRO A 75 -7.32 11.83 14.52
C PRO A 75 -6.74 12.18 13.15
N CYS A 76 -7.41 13.09 12.42
CA CYS A 76 -6.81 13.73 11.27
C CYS A 76 -5.61 14.60 11.71
N ILE A 77 -4.54 14.59 10.93
CA ILE A 77 -3.33 15.37 11.24
C ILE A 77 -3.28 16.63 10.39
N GLU A 78 -2.85 17.75 10.98
CA GLU A 78 -2.69 19.00 10.24
C GLU A 78 -1.68 18.79 9.11
N LYS A 79 -2.06 19.19 7.90
CA LYS A 79 -1.16 19.20 6.76
C LYS A 79 -0.04 20.17 7.10
N ALA A 80 1.18 19.66 7.24
CA ALA A 80 2.35 20.52 7.37
C ALA A 80 2.29 21.53 6.23
N SER A 81 2.46 22.83 6.54
CA SER A 81 2.53 23.84 5.49
C SER A 81 3.57 23.35 4.49
N ASP A 82 3.13 23.17 3.24
CA ASP A 82 3.99 22.67 2.18
C ASP A 82 5.20 23.59 2.16
N LYS A 83 6.28 23.18 2.82
CA LYS A 83 7.57 23.79 2.58
C LYS A 83 7.76 23.47 1.13
N ASP A 84 7.74 24.51 0.28
CA ASP A 84 8.05 24.42 -1.13
C ASP A 84 9.27 23.54 -1.26
N TYR A 85 9.03 22.25 -1.45
CA TYR A 85 10.07 21.27 -1.57
C TYR A 85 10.50 21.53 -2.99
N GLN A 86 11.49 22.43 -3.12
CA GLN A 86 12.19 22.62 -4.37
C GLN A 86 12.94 21.33 -4.62
N TRP A 87 12.21 20.35 -5.16
CA TRP A 87 12.78 19.14 -5.67
C TRP A 87 13.75 19.57 -6.75
N ASP A 88 15.03 19.29 -6.50
CA ASP A 88 16.07 19.56 -7.45
C ASP A 88 15.67 18.91 -8.78
N LYS A 89 15.63 19.69 -9.86
CA LYS A 89 15.23 19.24 -11.21
C LYS A 89 16.22 18.23 -11.80
N THR A 90 17.10 17.66 -10.98
CA THR A 90 17.92 16.52 -11.34
C THR A 90 17.05 15.40 -11.89
N PHE A 91 17.40 14.97 -13.10
CA PHE A 91 16.76 13.84 -13.75
C PHE A 91 16.80 12.63 -12.82
N PHE A 92 15.62 12.12 -12.46
CA PHE A 92 15.53 10.86 -11.75
C PHE A 92 16.07 9.76 -12.67
N LYS A 93 17.14 9.10 -12.23
CA LYS A 93 17.67 7.92 -12.91
C LYS A 93 16.92 6.72 -12.38
N CYS A 94 16.08 6.12 -13.20
CA CYS A 94 15.54 4.83 -12.86
C CYS A 94 16.68 3.82 -12.84
N GLY A 95 16.64 2.89 -11.88
CA GLY A 95 17.65 1.85 -11.75
C GLY A 95 17.66 0.87 -12.94
N GLU A 96 18.24 -0.30 -12.71
CA GLU A 96 18.28 -1.36 -13.73
C GLU A 96 17.09 -2.30 -13.61
N ARG A 97 16.45 -2.61 -14.74
CA ARG A 97 15.37 -3.61 -14.82
C ARG A 97 15.93 -5.01 -15.02
N LYS A 98 15.70 -5.92 -14.07
CA LYS A 98 16.01 -7.34 -14.24
C LYS A 98 14.82 -8.07 -14.85
N LYS A 99 15.07 -8.95 -15.81
CA LYS A 99 14.02 -9.81 -16.41
C LYS A 99 13.66 -10.96 -15.46
N ASN A 100 12.49 -11.57 -15.67
CA ASN A 100 12.01 -12.77 -14.97
C ASN A 100 11.81 -12.57 -13.46
N ARG A 101 11.32 -11.41 -13.05
CA ARG A 101 10.98 -11.11 -11.64
C ARG A 101 9.48 -11.00 -11.40
N ASP A 102 8.72 -11.68 -12.26
CA ASP A 102 7.31 -11.94 -12.06
C ASP A 102 7.09 -13.08 -11.08
N PHE A 103 5.89 -13.12 -10.50
CA PHE A 103 5.41 -14.30 -9.79
C PHE A 103 5.28 -15.47 -10.77
N ALA A 104 5.64 -16.68 -10.32
CA ALA A 104 5.63 -17.88 -11.18
C ALA A 104 4.28 -18.17 -11.87
N ASN A 105 3.17 -17.63 -11.36
CA ASN A 105 1.81 -17.84 -11.88
C ASN A 105 1.22 -16.63 -12.63
N LEU A 106 2.00 -15.57 -12.91
CA LEU A 106 1.62 -14.37 -13.70
C LEU A 106 0.29 -13.68 -13.33
N ASN A 107 -0.27 -13.94 -12.15
CA ASN A 107 -1.50 -13.28 -11.70
C ASN A 107 -1.11 -12.03 -10.90
N ASN A 108 -1.63 -10.88 -11.30
CA ASN A 108 -1.22 -9.60 -10.73
C ASN A 108 -1.72 -9.45 -9.28
N ASP A 109 -2.97 -9.82 -9.00
CA ASP A 109 -3.55 -9.74 -7.66
C ASP A 109 -3.30 -11.02 -6.86
N LYS A 110 -2.03 -11.42 -6.78
CA LYS A 110 -1.65 -12.66 -6.12
C LYS A 110 -1.85 -12.54 -4.60
N THR A 111 -2.88 -13.21 -4.10
CA THR A 111 -3.09 -13.39 -2.67
C THR A 111 -2.11 -14.40 -2.08
N CYS A 112 -1.88 -14.33 -0.77
CA CYS A 112 -0.94 -15.19 -0.06
C CYS A 112 -1.42 -15.50 1.36
N GLU A 113 -0.92 -16.60 1.94
CA GLU A 113 -1.04 -16.88 3.38
C GLU A 113 0.27 -16.52 4.09
N SER A 114 1.39 -16.70 3.38
CA SER A 114 2.76 -16.44 3.83
C SER A 114 3.66 -15.97 2.69
N GLU A 115 4.89 -15.54 3.03
CA GLU A 115 5.91 -15.17 2.03
C GLU A 115 6.34 -16.35 1.14
N ASP A 116 6.08 -17.59 1.55
CA ASP A 116 6.36 -18.79 0.75
C ASP A 116 5.45 -18.88 -0.48
N ASP A 117 4.28 -18.24 -0.44
CA ASP A 117 3.39 -18.13 -1.60
C ASP A 117 3.91 -17.08 -2.59
N CYS A 118 4.73 -16.14 -2.14
CA CYS A 118 5.19 -14.97 -2.87
C CYS A 118 6.57 -15.16 -3.53
N VAL A 119 6.79 -16.35 -4.10
CA VAL A 119 8.04 -16.70 -4.81
C VAL A 119 8.00 -16.22 -6.26
N LEU A 120 9.05 -15.51 -6.66
CA LEU A 120 9.31 -15.08 -8.03
C LEU A 120 9.93 -16.21 -8.86
N ILE A 121 9.94 -16.04 -10.18
CA ILE A 121 10.57 -17.00 -11.12
C ILE A 121 12.07 -17.21 -10.81
N ASP A 122 12.77 -16.19 -10.34
CA ASP A 122 14.18 -16.28 -9.95
C ASP A 122 14.41 -16.92 -8.56
N GLY A 123 13.35 -17.37 -7.89
CA GLY A 123 13.37 -18.00 -6.58
C GLY A 123 13.39 -17.03 -5.39
N ASN A 124 13.46 -15.71 -5.62
CA ASN A 124 13.37 -14.73 -4.54
C ASN A 124 11.95 -14.67 -3.96
N LYS A 125 11.85 -14.42 -2.66
CA LYS A 125 10.56 -14.22 -1.96
C LYS A 125 10.25 -12.73 -1.85
N MET A 126 8.97 -12.40 -1.97
CA MET A 126 8.44 -11.06 -1.75
C MET A 126 7.59 -11.00 -0.47
N PRO A 127 7.44 -9.81 0.14
CA PRO A 127 6.57 -9.65 1.31
C PRO A 127 5.12 -10.03 1.01
N CYS A 128 4.47 -10.67 1.98
CA CYS A 128 3.03 -10.95 2.01
C CYS A 128 2.36 -10.00 3.01
N VAL A 129 1.60 -9.01 2.52
CA VAL A 129 1.13 -7.87 3.32
C VAL A 129 -0.40 -7.75 3.27
N CYS A 130 -1.03 -7.35 4.37
CA CYS A 130 -2.47 -7.13 4.43
C CYS A 130 -2.93 -6.03 3.46
N GLY A 131 -4.07 -6.29 2.80
CA GLY A 131 -4.88 -5.30 2.10
C GLY A 131 -5.99 -4.75 3.00
N ALA A 132 -6.75 -3.82 2.43
CA ALA A 132 -7.93 -3.20 3.05
C ALA A 132 -9.14 -4.15 3.11
N ASP A 133 -9.16 -5.23 2.32
CA ASP A 133 -10.28 -6.19 2.30
C ASP A 133 -10.12 -7.34 3.32
N GLY A 134 -9.10 -7.28 4.17
CA GLY A 134 -8.79 -8.35 5.13
C GLY A 134 -8.07 -9.56 4.52
N LYS A 135 -7.65 -9.50 3.24
CA LYS A 135 -6.77 -10.52 2.64
C LYS A 135 -5.31 -10.07 2.66
N LYS A 136 -4.38 -10.99 2.39
CA LYS A 136 -2.97 -10.67 2.17
C LYS A 136 -2.62 -10.78 0.70
N TYR A 137 -1.67 -9.95 0.27
CA TYR A 137 -1.22 -9.84 -1.11
C TYR A 137 0.30 -9.87 -1.18
N CYS A 138 0.81 -10.52 -2.22
CA CYS A 138 2.23 -10.50 -2.53
C CYS A 138 2.61 -9.14 -3.11
N ILE A 139 3.62 -8.50 -2.52
CA ILE A 139 4.10 -7.21 -3.00
C ILE A 139 4.99 -7.44 -4.26
N PRO A 140 4.64 -6.91 -5.44
CA PRO A 140 5.36 -7.21 -6.68
C PRO A 140 6.76 -6.60 -6.69
N ALA A 141 7.74 -7.24 -7.32
CA ALA A 141 9.08 -6.65 -7.47
C ALA A 141 9.05 -5.46 -8.44
N TRP A 142 9.90 -4.44 -8.22
CA TRP A 142 9.97 -3.24 -9.09
C TRP A 142 10.22 -3.58 -10.57
N ASP A 143 10.86 -4.70 -10.84
CA ASP A 143 11.25 -5.17 -12.16
C ASP A 143 10.30 -6.23 -12.75
N SER A 144 9.19 -6.52 -12.07
CA SER A 144 8.08 -7.32 -12.60
C SER A 144 7.28 -6.59 -13.69
N SER A 145 6.52 -7.34 -14.48
CA SER A 145 5.60 -6.86 -15.52
C SER A 145 4.50 -5.94 -14.99
N ILE A 146 4.15 -6.03 -13.70
CA ILE A 146 3.21 -5.09 -13.06
C ILE A 146 3.70 -3.64 -13.16
N PHE A 147 5.01 -3.43 -13.24
CA PHE A 147 5.64 -2.12 -13.40
C PHE A 147 6.11 -1.86 -14.84
N ASP A 148 5.59 -2.57 -15.85
CA ASP A 148 5.96 -2.35 -17.25
C ASP A 148 5.73 -0.89 -17.69
N GLU A 149 4.62 -0.30 -17.26
CA GLU A 149 4.31 1.10 -17.56
C GLU A 149 5.30 2.07 -16.91
N TYR A 150 5.66 1.84 -15.64
CA TYR A 150 6.73 2.59 -14.97
C TYR A 150 8.04 2.55 -15.77
N TRP A 151 8.46 1.38 -16.24
CA TRP A 151 9.70 1.25 -17.02
C TRP A 151 9.61 1.91 -18.39
N ARG A 152 8.45 1.86 -19.03
CA ARG A 152 8.20 2.61 -20.28
C ARG A 152 8.32 4.11 -20.05
N GLU A 153 7.63 4.64 -19.05
CA GLU A 153 7.67 6.07 -18.70
C GLU A 153 9.07 6.51 -18.27
N CYS A 154 9.80 5.61 -17.60
CA CYS A 154 11.19 5.83 -17.23
C CYS A 154 12.07 6.11 -18.46
N ASP A 155 11.99 5.26 -19.50
CA ASP A 155 12.76 5.41 -20.73
C ASP A 155 12.41 6.71 -21.46
N GLU A 156 11.17 7.18 -21.32
CA GLU A 156 10.62 8.40 -21.92
C GLU A 156 10.85 9.68 -21.10
N ARG A 157 11.51 9.56 -19.94
CA ARG A 157 11.68 10.58 -18.87
C ARG A 157 10.42 10.77 -18.03
N LEU A 158 10.41 10.11 -16.87
CA LEU A 158 9.39 10.27 -15.83
C LEU A 158 9.24 11.73 -15.39
N SER A 159 8.00 12.23 -15.44
CA SER A 159 7.62 13.44 -14.74
C SER A 159 7.60 13.22 -13.22
N HIS A 160 7.61 14.31 -12.46
CA HIS A 160 7.55 14.25 -11.00
C HIS A 160 6.29 13.55 -10.49
N SER A 161 5.13 13.86 -11.07
CA SER A 161 3.85 13.24 -10.69
C SER A 161 3.81 11.74 -11.01
N GLN A 162 4.42 11.30 -12.13
CA GLN A 162 4.52 9.88 -12.42
C GLN A 162 5.44 9.17 -11.42
N LEU A 163 6.60 9.75 -11.10
CA LEU A 163 7.49 9.18 -10.09
C LEU A 163 6.80 9.07 -8.72
N GLU A 164 6.07 10.10 -8.31
CA GLU A 164 5.27 10.10 -7.08
C GLU A 164 4.22 8.98 -7.12
N TYR A 165 3.44 8.88 -8.20
CA TYR A 165 2.45 7.81 -8.39
C TYR A 165 3.08 6.42 -8.21
N TRP A 166 4.17 6.12 -8.92
CA TRP A 166 4.79 4.79 -8.86
C TRP A 166 5.41 4.48 -7.50
N THR A 167 5.95 5.49 -6.82
CA THR A 167 6.49 5.35 -5.47
C THR A 167 5.37 5.00 -4.49
N LEU A 168 4.24 5.71 -4.55
CA LEU A 168 3.07 5.43 -3.73
C LEU A 168 2.44 4.08 -4.08
N PHE A 169 2.31 3.75 -5.36
CA PHE A 169 1.75 2.50 -5.84
C PHE A 169 2.55 1.31 -5.33
N LYS A 170 3.88 1.40 -5.37
CA LYS A 170 4.76 0.38 -4.81
C LYS A 170 4.60 0.24 -3.29
N ALA A 171 4.57 1.36 -2.56
CA ALA A 171 4.52 1.38 -1.11
C ALA A 171 3.18 0.88 -0.56
N TYR A 172 2.08 1.21 -1.23
CA TYR A 172 0.72 0.93 -0.80
C TYR A 172 -0.03 -0.01 -1.74
N TYR A 173 0.71 -0.85 -2.48
CA TYR A 173 0.17 -1.77 -3.47
C TYR A 173 -1.00 -2.60 -2.95
N SER A 174 -0.83 -3.27 -1.79
CA SER A 174 -1.86 -4.14 -1.23
C SER A 174 -3.13 -3.39 -0.87
N ILE A 175 -3.02 -2.18 -0.31
CA ILE A 175 -4.18 -1.32 -0.01
C ILE A 175 -4.84 -0.85 -1.29
N TRP A 176 -4.05 -0.39 -2.27
CA TRP A 176 -4.55 0.10 -3.55
C TRP A 176 -5.43 -0.94 -4.25
N ILE A 177 -4.90 -2.14 -4.51
CA ILE A 177 -5.62 -3.19 -5.25
C ILE A 177 -6.85 -3.73 -4.50
N SER A 178 -6.83 -3.73 -3.16
CA SER A 178 -7.95 -4.25 -2.35
C SER A 178 -8.99 -3.19 -2.00
N SER A 179 -8.74 -1.92 -2.33
CA SER A 179 -9.62 -0.79 -2.00
C SER A 179 -10.58 -0.39 -3.11
N GLU A 180 -10.65 -1.16 -4.22
CA GLU A 180 -11.47 -0.80 -5.38
C GLU A 180 -12.95 -0.58 -5.02
N GLU A 181 -13.48 -1.40 -4.10
CA GLU A 181 -14.87 -1.32 -3.63
C GLU A 181 -15.05 -0.37 -2.42
N LEU A 182 -13.96 0.15 -1.84
CA LEU A 182 -13.98 0.98 -0.63
C LEU A 182 -13.72 2.46 -0.96
N GLN A 183 -14.75 3.16 -1.41
CA GLN A 183 -14.64 4.57 -1.81
C GLN A 183 -14.07 5.49 -0.71
N CYS A 184 -14.38 5.22 0.56
CA CYS A 184 -13.80 5.99 1.68
C CYS A 184 -12.28 5.84 1.75
N VAL A 185 -11.73 4.65 1.48
CA VAL A 185 -10.28 4.42 1.47
C VAL A 185 -9.64 5.24 0.35
N GLN A 186 -10.25 5.23 -0.83
CA GLN A 186 -9.78 5.99 -1.98
C GLN A 186 -9.84 7.51 -1.81
N ASN A 187 -10.77 8.01 -1.00
CA ASN A 187 -11.01 9.45 -0.87
C ASN A 187 -10.35 10.03 0.40
N THR A 188 -10.28 9.27 1.49
CA THR A 188 -9.83 9.74 2.80
C THR A 188 -8.35 9.51 3.04
N ILE A 189 -7.78 8.39 2.56
CA ILE A 189 -6.36 8.10 2.73
C ILE A 189 -5.58 8.90 1.68
N LEU A 190 -4.69 9.78 2.14
CA LEU A 190 -3.97 10.74 1.31
C LEU A 190 -3.26 10.07 0.14
N GLU A 191 -2.45 9.05 0.40
CA GLU A 191 -1.61 8.42 -0.60
C GLU A 191 -2.43 7.70 -1.68
N ILE A 192 -3.55 7.08 -1.28
CA ILE A 192 -4.48 6.42 -2.19
C ILE A 192 -5.22 7.46 -3.03
N ASN A 193 -5.68 8.56 -2.42
CA ASN A 193 -6.33 9.66 -3.13
C ASN A 193 -5.36 10.33 -4.12
N THR A 194 -4.11 10.58 -3.73
CA THR A 194 -3.07 11.11 -4.61
C THR A 194 -2.87 10.21 -5.83
N MET A 195 -2.74 8.89 -5.64
CA MET A 195 -2.63 7.94 -6.75
C MET A 195 -3.85 7.98 -7.67
N LYS A 196 -5.06 7.98 -7.11
CA LYS A 196 -6.32 8.08 -7.86
C LYS A 196 -6.39 9.36 -8.68
N SER A 197 -6.03 10.50 -8.08
CA SER A 197 -6.01 11.80 -8.75
C SER A 197 -5.04 11.80 -9.93
N ILE A 198 -3.80 11.36 -9.72
CA ILE A 198 -2.78 11.31 -10.79
C ILE A 198 -3.22 10.39 -11.94
N ASN A 199 -3.75 9.19 -11.62
CA ASN A 199 -4.24 8.24 -12.62
C ASN A 199 -5.41 8.79 -13.44
N LEU A 200 -6.35 9.50 -12.80
CA LEU A 200 -7.46 10.16 -13.50
C LEU A 200 -6.97 11.26 -14.45
N TYR A 201 -5.98 12.05 -14.05
CA TYR A 201 -5.39 13.08 -14.92
C TYR A 201 -4.67 12.48 -16.13
N ALA A 202 -3.88 11.42 -15.92
CA ALA A 202 -3.16 10.73 -17.01
C ALA A 202 -4.13 10.19 -18.07
N ASN A 203 -5.19 9.51 -17.64
CA ASN A 203 -6.19 8.93 -18.54
C ASN A 203 -7.05 9.99 -19.25
N SER A 204 -7.41 11.07 -18.56
CA SER A 204 -8.23 12.14 -19.13
C SER A 204 -7.51 12.91 -20.24
N PHE A 205 -6.20 13.12 -20.09
CA PHE A 205 -5.39 13.80 -21.11
C PHE A 205 -5.24 12.97 -22.39
N GLY A 206 -5.12 11.64 -22.26
CA GLY A 206 -5.11 10.73 -23.39
C GLY A 206 -6.39 10.81 -24.23
N ILE A 207 -7.56 10.84 -23.57
CA ILE A 207 -8.85 10.97 -24.24
C ILE A 207 -8.97 12.34 -24.95
N PHE A 208 -8.53 13.42 -24.30
CA PHE A 208 -8.58 14.75 -24.90
C PHE A 208 -7.74 14.86 -26.18
N LEU A 209 -6.55 14.24 -26.21
CA LEU A 209 -5.70 14.23 -27.40
C LEU A 209 -6.30 13.44 -28.56
N ILE A 210 -6.96 12.31 -28.28
CA ILE A 210 -7.67 11.51 -29.30
C ILE A 210 -8.78 12.35 -29.94
N LEU A 211 -9.59 13.01 -29.12
CA LEU A 211 -10.70 13.86 -29.59
C LEU A 211 -10.20 15.07 -30.40
N MET A 212 -9.08 15.67 -30.02
CA MET A 212 -8.45 16.76 -30.79
C MET A 212 -7.92 16.29 -32.15
N TYR A 213 -7.32 15.10 -32.21
CA TYR A 213 -6.79 14.54 -33.46
C TYR A 213 -7.91 14.22 -34.46
N GLU A 214 -9.05 13.71 -33.99
CA GLU A 214 -10.23 13.49 -34.83
C GLU A 214 -10.82 14.80 -35.37
N TYR A 215 -10.77 15.90 -34.60
CA TYR A 215 -11.31 17.20 -35.02
C TYR A 215 -10.42 17.94 -36.04
N ILE A 216 -9.11 17.68 -36.07
CA ILE A 216 -8.18 18.30 -37.03
C ILE A 216 -8.23 17.61 -38.41
N LEU A 217 -8.70 16.36 -38.46
CA LEU A 217 -8.77 15.56 -39.70
C LEU A 217 -10.12 15.67 -40.44
N ILE A 218 -11.03 16.52 -39.97
CA ILE A 218 -12.32 16.85 -40.59
C ILE A 218 -12.24 18.28 -41.16
#